data_AF-A0A402CQ88-F1
#
_entry.id   AF-A0A402CQ88-F1
#
_cell.length_a   1.000
_cell.length_b   1.000
_cell.length_c   1.000
_cell.angle_alpha   90.00
_cell.angle_beta   90.00
_cell.angle_gamma   90.00
#
_symmetry.space_group_name_H-M   'P 1'
#
loop_
_entity.id
_entity.type
_entity.pdbx_description
1 polymer ?
#
loop_
_entity_poly.entity_id
_entity_poly.type
_entity_poly.pdbx_seq_one_letter_code
_entity_poly.pdbx_strand_id
1 'polypeptide(L)'
;MSYTLNGQAVALTEEPHEKDGVVYVPLKEVVTALGGTVTWDNETKTAAATIGQWTATFQMAENTADVNGTAVTYSAPSYVDNGELYVPVDFFQQAYGYKLAGSGTDVSLSV
;
A
#
# COMPACT_ATOMS: atom_id res chain seq x y z
N MET A 1 1.70 -1.34 17.29
CA MET A 1 1.27 0.08 17.14
C MET A 1 -0.02 0.10 16.32
N SER A 2 -0.93 1.05 16.52
CA SER A 2 -2.14 1.16 15.72
C SER A 2 -1.92 2.14 14.57
N TYR A 3 -2.02 1.65 13.33
CA TYR A 3 -2.00 2.49 12.14
C TYR A 3 -3.43 2.78 11.72
N THR A 4 -3.72 4.00 11.28
CA THR A 4 -5.03 4.37 10.75
C THR A 4 -4.90 4.80 9.30
N LEU A 5 -5.66 4.16 8.40
CA LEU A 5 -5.79 4.56 7.01
C LEU A 5 -7.17 5.20 6.87
N ASN A 6 -7.23 6.50 6.58
CA ASN A 6 -8.50 7.24 6.46
C ASN A 6 -9.41 7.16 7.71
N GLY A 7 -8.81 7.05 8.90
CA GLY A 7 -9.53 6.88 10.17
C GLY A 7 -9.94 5.43 10.49
N GLN A 8 -9.72 4.47 9.58
CA GLN A 8 -9.90 3.05 9.86
C GLN A 8 -8.60 2.46 10.40
N ALA A 9 -8.68 1.79 11.55
CA ALA A 9 -7.55 1.05 12.10
C ALA A 9 -7.17 -0.08 11.13
N VAL A 10 -5.92 -0.07 10.68
CA VAL A 10 -5.33 -1.11 9.85
C VAL A 10 -4.31 -1.88 10.69
N ALA A 11 -4.46 -3.20 10.72
CA ALA A 11 -3.52 -4.09 11.36
C ALA A 11 -2.38 -4.37 10.36
N LEU A 12 -1.19 -3.87 10.68
CA LEU A 12 0.04 -4.18 9.97
C LEU A 12 0.85 -5.10 10.88
N THR A 13 1.07 -6.32 10.43
CA THR A 13 1.95 -7.33 11.00
C THR A 13 3.42 -7.01 10.70
N GLU A 14 3.70 -6.49 9.50
CA GLU A 14 4.99 -5.98 9.04
C GLU A 14 4.99 -4.45 9.14
N GLU A 15 6.06 -3.90 9.72
CA GLU A 15 6.13 -2.46 9.97
C GLU A 15 6.37 -1.68 8.67
N PRO A 16 5.70 -0.53 8.47
CA PRO A 16 6.09 0.41 7.43
C PRO A 16 7.56 0.82 7.59
N HIS A 17 8.30 0.87 6.49
CA HIS A 17 9.68 1.31 6.49
C HIS A 17 9.82 2.59 5.68
N GLU A 18 10.43 3.62 6.28
CA GLU A 18 10.85 4.80 5.54
C GLU A 18 12.21 4.53 4.89
N LYS A 19 12.29 4.74 3.58
CA LYS A 19 13.52 4.63 2.82
C LYS A 19 13.63 5.81 1.85
N ASP A 20 14.74 6.53 1.94
CA ASP A 20 15.02 7.72 1.13
C ASP A 20 13.90 8.79 1.21
N GLY A 21 13.28 8.95 2.38
CA GLY A 21 12.16 9.88 2.59
C GLY A 21 10.82 9.40 2.02
N VAL A 22 10.75 8.17 1.51
CA VAL A 22 9.53 7.53 1.03
C VAL A 22 9.13 6.42 2.00
N VAL A 23 7.91 6.48 2.51
CA VAL A 23 7.37 5.43 3.38
C VAL A 23 6.84 4.29 2.51
N TYR A 24 7.38 3.10 2.69
CA TYR A 24 6.94 1.87 2.06
C TYR A 24 6.07 1.08 3.01
N VAL A 25 4.96 0.57 2.48
CA VAL A 25 4.03 -0.27 3.23
C VAL A 25 3.81 -1.59 2.50
N PRO A 26 3.64 -2.69 3.23
CA PRO A 26 3.32 -3.98 2.64
C PRO A 26 1.89 -3.92 2.06
N LEU A 27 1.78 -4.04 0.73
CA LEU A 27 0.49 -3.96 0.02
C LEU A 27 -0.51 -4.98 0.55
N LYS A 28 -0.04 -6.21 0.79
CA LYS A 28 -0.84 -7.32 1.29
C LYS A 28 -1.60 -6.95 2.54
N GLU A 29 -0.96 -6.27 3.48
CA GLU A 29 -1.54 -5.95 4.77
C GLU A 29 -2.54 -4.81 4.69
N VAL A 30 -2.23 -3.77 3.92
CA VAL A 30 -3.18 -2.68 3.68
C VAL A 30 -4.45 -3.22 3.04
N VAL A 31 -4.31 -4.07 2.02
CA VAL A 31 -5.43 -4.70 1.32
C VAL A 31 -6.20 -5.64 2.24
N THR A 32 -5.51 -6.48 3.02
CA THR A 32 -6.14 -7.40 3.98
C THR A 32 -6.91 -6.64 5.06
N ALA A 33 -6.35 -5.53 5.57
CA ALA A 33 -7.00 -4.69 6.56
C ALA A 33 -8.24 -3.96 6.02
N LEU A 34 -8.26 -3.68 4.70
CA LEU A 34 -9.44 -3.17 3.99
C LEU A 34 -10.47 -4.28 3.66
N GLY A 35 -10.20 -5.54 4.05
CA GLY A 35 -11.06 -6.69 3.75
C GLY A 35 -10.90 -7.26 2.34
N GLY A 36 -9.80 -6.92 1.66
CA GLY A 36 -9.43 -7.46 0.37
C GLY A 36 -8.43 -8.62 0.44
N THR A 37 -7.99 -9.08 -0.72
CA THR A 37 -6.97 -10.14 -0.87
C THR A 37 -5.90 -9.72 -1.87
N VAL A 38 -4.67 -10.17 -1.65
CA VAL A 38 -3.55 -9.97 -2.58
C VAL A 38 -3.06 -11.31 -3.09
N THR A 39 -2.92 -11.42 -4.40
CA THR A 39 -2.35 -12.56 -5.10
C THR A 39 -1.07 -12.14 -5.81
N TRP A 40 0.01 -12.86 -5.54
CA TRP A 40 1.29 -12.68 -6.24
C TRP A 40 1.41 -13.69 -7.37
N ASP A 41 1.67 -13.19 -8.59
CA ASP A 41 1.96 -13.99 -9.76
C ASP A 41 3.46 -13.96 -10.06
N ASN A 42 4.11 -15.10 -9.85
CA ASN A 42 5.56 -15.20 -10.01
C ASN A 42 6.00 -15.36 -11.48
N GLU A 43 5.10 -15.76 -12.38
CA GLU A 43 5.39 -15.88 -13.83
C GLU A 43 5.49 -14.49 -14.46
N THR A 44 4.53 -13.62 -14.16
CA THR A 44 4.43 -12.27 -14.71
C THR A 44 5.07 -11.21 -13.82
N LYS A 45 5.49 -11.59 -12.60
CA LYS A 45 6.03 -10.67 -11.57
C LYS A 45 5.05 -9.56 -11.21
N THR A 46 3.79 -9.96 -11.02
CA THR A 46 2.66 -9.04 -10.82
C THR A 46 1.96 -9.35 -9.50
N ALA A 47 1.70 -8.33 -8.69
CA ALA A 47 0.78 -8.43 -7.56
C ALA A 47 -0.60 -7.92 -7.98
N ALA A 48 -1.64 -8.72 -7.82
CA ALA A 48 -3.02 -8.27 -7.95
C ALA A 48 -3.67 -8.18 -6.57
N ALA A 49 -4.16 -7.00 -6.22
CA ALA A 49 -4.89 -6.70 -5.01
C ALA A 49 -6.36 -6.48 -5.33
N THR A 50 -7.25 -7.22 -4.69
CA THR A 50 -8.70 -7.12 -4.89
C THR A 50 -9.35 -6.70 -3.58
N ILE A 51 -10.01 -5.55 -3.56
CA ILE A 51 -10.74 -5.01 -2.40
C ILE A 51 -12.21 -4.85 -2.78
N GLY A 52 -13.03 -5.83 -2.44
CA GLY A 52 -14.44 -5.85 -2.83
C GLY A 52 -14.61 -5.84 -4.36
N GLN A 53 -15.01 -4.69 -4.91
CA GLN A 53 -15.17 -4.47 -6.36
C GLN A 53 -13.96 -3.83 -7.05
N TRP A 54 -12.95 -3.42 -6.29
CA TRP A 54 -11.76 -2.75 -6.80
C TRP A 54 -10.64 -3.75 -7.03
N THR A 55 -9.94 -3.61 -8.15
CA THR A 55 -8.76 -4.42 -8.47
C THR A 55 -7.59 -3.49 -8.77
N ALA A 56 -6.49 -3.64 -8.05
CA ALA A 56 -5.24 -2.93 -8.29
C ALA A 56 -4.15 -3.93 -8.68
N THR A 57 -3.44 -3.65 -9.75
CA THR A 57 -2.43 -4.54 -10.31
C THR A 57 -1.10 -3.82 -10.33
N PHE A 58 -0.10 -4.41 -9.69
CA PHE A 58 1.23 -3.83 -9.52
C PHE A 58 2.23 -4.73 -10.18
N GLN A 59 3.11 -4.15 -10.99
CA GLN A 59 4.19 -4.90 -11.60
C GLN A 59 5.50 -4.64 -10.85
N MET A 60 6.31 -5.68 -10.69
CA MET A 60 7.60 -5.57 -10.00
C MET A 60 8.51 -4.56 -10.69
N ALA A 61 9.24 -3.78 -9.89
CA ALA A 61 10.23 -2.80 -10.36
C ALA A 61 9.66 -1.67 -11.24
N GLU A 62 8.33 -1.54 -11.30
CA GLU A 62 7.63 -0.45 -11.95
C GLU A 62 7.20 0.59 -10.91
N ASN A 63 7.09 1.85 -11.35
CA ASN A 63 6.55 2.97 -10.58
C ASN A 63 5.11 3.30 -11.00
N THR A 64 4.44 2.35 -11.64
CA THR A 64 3.06 2.42 -12.11
C THR A 64 2.28 1.20 -11.66
N ALA A 65 1.03 1.44 -11.27
CA ALA A 65 0.08 0.39 -10.92
C ALA A 65 -1.27 0.67 -11.56
N ASP A 66 -1.92 -0.37 -12.07
CA ASP A 66 -3.24 -0.27 -12.69
C ASP A 66 -4.34 -0.47 -11.64
N VAL A 67 -5.05 0.60 -11.33
CA VAL A 67 -6.16 0.61 -10.36
C VAL A 67 -7.46 0.73 -11.12
N ASN A 68 -8.24 -0.35 -11.15
CA ASN A 68 -9.52 -0.43 -11.85
C ASN A 68 -9.44 -0.02 -13.33
N GLY A 69 -8.33 -0.38 -14.00
CA GLY A 69 -8.04 -0.02 -15.39
C GLY A 69 -7.47 1.39 -15.61
N THR A 70 -7.12 2.09 -14.53
CA THR A 70 -6.42 3.39 -14.58
C THR A 70 -5.00 3.23 -14.08
N ALA A 71 -4.01 3.54 -14.93
CA ALA A 71 -2.61 3.56 -14.54
C ALA A 71 -2.33 4.75 -13.60
N VAL A 72 -1.88 4.44 -12.39
CA VAL A 72 -1.49 5.38 -11.34
C VAL A 72 0.03 5.33 -11.20
N THR A 73 0.68 6.46 -11.46
CA THR A 73 2.12 6.63 -11.27
C THR A 73 2.43 7.16 -9.87
N TYR A 74 3.52 6.72 -9.27
CA TYR A 74 3.97 7.14 -7.94
C TYR A 74 5.47 7.47 -7.92
N SER A 75 5.93 8.09 -6.84
CA SER A 75 7.25 8.74 -6.75
C SER A 75 8.45 7.79 -6.69
N ALA A 76 8.24 6.51 -6.34
CA ALA A 76 9.30 5.52 -6.24
C ALA A 76 8.83 4.14 -6.71
N PRO A 77 9.71 3.29 -7.28
CA PRO A 77 9.31 1.98 -7.76
C PRO A 77 8.89 1.06 -6.61
N SER A 78 7.86 0.25 -6.83
CA SER A 78 7.51 -0.82 -5.90
C SER A 78 8.53 -1.97 -5.97
N TYR A 79 8.85 -2.55 -4.82
CA TYR A 79 9.82 -3.65 -4.72
C TYR A 79 9.23 -4.81 -3.94
N VAL A 80 9.69 -6.02 -4.25
CA VAL A 80 9.32 -7.22 -3.50
C VAL A 80 10.44 -7.54 -2.54
N ASP A 81 10.11 -7.66 -1.26
CA ASP A 81 11.03 -8.09 -0.22
C ASP A 81 10.39 -9.20 0.60
N ASN A 82 11.16 -10.25 0.90
CA ASN A 82 10.70 -11.45 1.61
C ASN A 82 9.43 -12.14 1.04
N GLY A 83 9.12 -11.94 -0.25
CA GLY A 83 7.90 -12.47 -0.89
C GLY A 83 6.66 -11.57 -0.75
N GLU A 84 6.84 -10.36 -0.20
CA GLU A 84 5.80 -9.36 -0.02
C GLU A 84 6.11 -8.12 -0.86
N LEU A 85 5.09 -7.56 -1.51
CA LEU A 85 5.24 -6.35 -2.30
C LEU A 85 5.14 -5.13 -1.41
N TYR A 86 6.21 -4.35 -1.39
CA TYR A 86 6.30 -3.05 -0.75
C TYR A 86 6.00 -1.97 -1.78
N VAL A 87 4.98 -1.17 -1.46
CA VAL A 87 4.51 -0.08 -2.31
C VAL A 87 4.63 1.23 -1.52
N PRO A 88 5.08 2.32 -2.14
CA PRO A 88 5.07 3.64 -1.51
C PRO A 88 3.68 4.02 -1.02
N VAL A 89 3.58 4.62 0.16
CA VAL A 89 2.31 5.09 0.71
C VAL A 89 1.62 6.12 -0.19
N ASP A 90 2.40 6.89 -0.97
CA ASP A 90 1.92 7.89 -1.94
C ASP A 90 0.99 7.25 -2.97
N PHE A 91 1.24 5.99 -3.37
CA PHE A 91 0.34 5.26 -4.26
C PHE A 91 -1.09 5.23 -3.71
N PHE A 92 -1.29 4.97 -2.41
CA PHE A 92 -2.63 4.92 -1.83
C PHE A 92 -3.28 6.31 -1.80
N GLN A 93 -2.48 7.37 -1.69
CA GLN A 93 -2.95 8.75 -1.83
C GLN A 93 -3.36 9.06 -3.27
N GLN A 94 -2.59 8.64 -4.27
CA GLN A 94 -2.90 8.89 -5.68
C GLN A 94 -4.06 8.03 -6.20
N ALA A 95 -4.06 6.74 -5.83
CA ALA A 95 -5.04 5.77 -6.30
C ALA A 95 -6.39 5.91 -5.61
N TYR A 96 -6.39 6.19 -4.31
CA TYR A 96 -7.59 6.14 -3.48
C TYR A 96 -7.83 7.41 -2.64
N GLY A 97 -6.90 8.37 -2.64
CA GLY A 97 -6.99 9.53 -1.74
C GLY A 97 -6.72 9.19 -0.28
N TYR A 98 -6.24 7.99 0.03
CA TYR A 98 -6.07 7.54 1.41
C TYR A 98 -4.82 8.13 2.05
N LYS A 99 -5.01 8.92 3.11
CA LYS A 99 -3.92 9.41 3.95
C LYS A 99 -3.67 8.41 5.09
N LEU A 100 -2.45 7.88 5.17
CA LEU A 100 -2.00 7.08 6.31
C LEU A 100 -1.63 8.01 7.46
N ALA A 101 -2.18 7.76 8.65
CA ALA A 101 -1.79 8.41 9.90
C ALA A 101 -1.41 7.32 10.91
N GLY A 102 -0.12 7.27 11.29
CA GLY A 102 0.38 6.40 12.35
C GLY A 102 0.34 7.12 13.69
N SER A 103 -0.24 6.50 14.72
CA SER A 103 -0.18 7.01 16.09
C SER A 103 0.78 6.16 16.92
N GLY A 104 2.07 6.44 16.76
CA GLY A 104 3.14 5.94 17.62
C GLY A 104 3.87 7.13 18.22
N THR A 105 3.54 7.47 19.47
CA THR A 105 4.04 8.60 20.28
C THR A 105 3.78 10.01 19.68
N ASP A 106 2.68 10.61 20.13
CA ASP A 106 2.26 12.01 19.93
C ASP A 106 2.28 12.53 18.47
N VAL A 107 1.19 12.27 17.74
CA VAL A 107 0.75 13.18 16.67
C VAL A 107 -0.67 13.59 17.00
N SER A 108 -0.75 14.57 17.89
CA SER A 108 -1.97 15.33 18.16
C SER A 108 -2.27 16.24 16.97
N LEU A 109 -3.35 16.00 16.24
CA LEU A 109 -3.95 16.98 15.33
C LEU A 109 -5.19 17.55 16.01
N SER A 110 -5.02 18.71 16.61
CA SER A 110 -6.11 19.56 17.09
C SER A 110 -6.96 20.03 15.90
N VAL A 111 -8.27 20.13 16.17
CA VAL A 111 -9.34 20.63 15.29
C VAL A 111 -9.03 21.98 14.64
#